data_AF-A0A450SZ29-F1
#
_entry.id   AF-A0A450SZ29-F1
#
_cell.length_a   1.000
_cell.length_b   1.000
_cell.length_c   1.000
_cell.angle_alpha   90.00
_cell.angle_beta   90.00
_cell.angle_gamma   90.00
#
_symmetry.space_group_name_H-M   'P 1'
#
loop_
_entity.id
_entity.type
_entity.pdbx_description
1 polymer ?
#
loop_
_entity_poly.entity_id
_entity_poly.type
_entity_poly.pdbx_seq_one_letter_code
_entity_poly.pdbx_strand_id
1 'polypeptide(L)'
;MEGFLCATAVTTIDYLLGRCIPASDARKAIRKLLQLFEIAPVNRPVLEQALLSRISDFEDAVIEQSGLLVGADVIVTRNTRDFRNASIPALEPDGLLSMMNENR
;
A
#
# COMPACT_ATOMS: atom_id res chain seq x y z
N MET A 1 -11.19 -10.18 -6.36
CA MET A 1 -10.03 -9.29 -6.22
C MET A 1 -9.50 -9.46 -4.82
N GLU A 2 -8.20 -9.58 -4.69
CA GLU A 2 -7.51 -9.58 -3.40
C GLU A 2 -6.94 -8.18 -3.18
N GLY A 3 -7.06 -7.66 -1.96
CA GLY A 3 -6.57 -6.34 -1.60
C GLY A 3 -5.46 -6.48 -0.55
N PHE A 4 -4.34 -5.80 -0.78
CA PHE A 4 -3.23 -5.77 0.16
C PHE A 4 -3.01 -4.36 0.72
N LEU A 5 -2.63 -4.28 1.99
CA LEU A 5 -2.03 -3.09 2.59
C LEU A 5 -0.56 -3.37 2.89
N CYS A 6 0.33 -2.46 2.48
CA CYS A 6 1.71 -2.48 2.97
C CYS A 6 1.71 -2.38 4.51
N ALA A 7 2.53 -3.17 5.19
CA ALA A 7 2.57 -3.19 6.64
C ALA A 7 2.84 -1.81 7.26
N THR A 8 3.64 -0.96 6.61
CA THR A 8 3.89 0.42 7.05
C THR A 8 2.64 1.29 7.00
N ALA A 9 1.79 1.12 5.98
CA ALA A 9 0.54 1.86 5.84
C ALA A 9 -0.39 1.62 7.03
N VAL A 10 -0.42 0.41 7.60
CA VAL A 10 -1.22 0.10 8.79
C VAL A 10 -0.76 0.94 9.99
N THR A 11 0.55 1.08 10.19
CA THR A 11 1.11 1.90 11.27
C THR A 11 0.88 3.40 11.04
N THR A 12 0.98 3.86 9.78
CA THR A 12 0.67 5.24 9.40
C THR A 12 -0.80 5.57 9.66
N ILE A 13 -1.72 4.67 9.31
CA ILE A 13 -3.15 4.84 9.58
C ILE A 13 -3.42 4.88 11.09
N ASP A 14 -2.80 4.00 11.89
CA ASP A 14 -2.94 4.01 13.36
C ASP A 14 -2.50 5.36 13.95
N TYR A 15 -1.35 5.87 13.49
CA TYR A 15 -0.83 7.17 13.89
C TYR A 15 -1.78 8.32 13.54
N LEU A 16 -2.31 8.33 12.31
CA LEU A 16 -3.24 9.38 11.85
C LEU A 16 -4.58 9.33 12.61
N LEU A 17 -5.15 8.15 12.77
CA LEU A 17 -6.42 7.98 13.49
C LEU A 17 -6.30 8.37 14.96
N GLY A 18 -5.19 8.03 15.62
CA GLY A 18 -4.93 8.40 17.01
C GLY A 18 -4.89 9.91 17.28
N ARG A 19 -4.73 10.73 16.23
CA ARG A 19 -4.79 12.20 16.32
C ARG A 19 -6.20 12.78 16.14
N CYS A 20 -7.15 11.98 15.66
CA CYS A 20 -8.49 12.44 15.29
C CYS A 20 -9.60 11.84 16.16
N ILE A 21 -9.40 10.63 16.71
CA ILE A 21 -10.42 9.87 17.43
C ILE A 21 -9.84 9.15 18.65
N PRO A 22 -10.68 8.73 19.62
CA PRO A 22 -10.20 7.94 20.76
C PRO A 22 -9.46 6.67 20.33
N ALA A 23 -8.42 6.29 21.08
CA ALA A 23 -7.56 5.15 20.76
C ALA A 23 -8.36 3.82 20.60
N SER A 24 -9.42 3.64 21.37
CA SER A 24 -10.31 2.48 21.26
C SER A 24 -10.98 2.38 19.89
N ASP A 25 -11.40 3.51 19.32
CA ASP A 25 -12.06 3.58 18.03
C ASP A 25 -11.06 3.49 16.87
N ALA A 26 -9.87 4.08 17.02
CA ALA A 26 -8.75 3.87 16.10
C ALA A 26 -8.41 2.38 15.97
N ARG A 27 -8.26 1.67 17.10
CA ARG A 27 -7.99 0.22 17.10
C ARG A 27 -9.13 -0.59 16.49
N LYS A 28 -10.40 -0.19 16.65
CA LYS A 28 -11.52 -0.84 15.95
C LYS A 28 -11.42 -0.64 14.43
N ALA A 29 -11.06 0.55 13.97
CA ALA A 29 -10.86 0.81 12.54
C ALA A 29 -9.70 -0.02 11.95
N ILE A 30 -8.55 -0.08 12.64
CA ILE A 30 -7.43 -0.93 12.23
C ILE A 30 -7.86 -2.41 12.15
N ARG A 31 -8.59 -2.93 13.15
CA ARG A 31 -9.10 -4.31 13.09
C ARG A 31 -9.99 -4.57 11.87
N LYS A 32 -10.83 -3.60 11.49
CA LYS A 32 -11.65 -3.71 10.28
C LYS A 32 -10.79 -3.75 9.01
N LEU A 33 -9.74 -2.93 8.93
CA LEU A 33 -8.82 -2.97 7.78
C LEU A 33 -8.14 -4.34 7.66
N LEU A 34 -7.67 -4.91 8.78
CA LEU A 34 -7.06 -6.25 8.81
C LEU A 34 -8.03 -7.39 8.49
N GLN A 35 -9.35 -7.16 8.54
CA GLN A 35 -10.36 -8.14 8.09
C GLN A 35 -10.68 -8.01 6.60
N LEU A 36 -10.44 -6.84 6.01
CA LEU A 36 -10.77 -6.53 4.62
C LEU A 36 -9.59 -6.72 3.67
N PHE A 37 -8.36 -6.57 4.18
CA PHE A 37 -7.14 -6.60 3.40
C PHE A 37 -6.16 -7.62 3.98
N GLU A 38 -5.48 -8.31 3.08
CA GLU A 38 -4.23 -9.01 3.40
C GLU A 38 -3.10 -8.00 3.64
N ILE A 39 -2.04 -8.44 4.29
CA ILE A 39 -0.88 -7.58 4.58
C ILE A 39 0.29 -7.94 3.68
N ALA A 40 0.73 -6.97 2.88
CA ALA A 40 2.00 -7.06 2.20
C ALA A 40 3.12 -6.85 3.24
N PRO A 41 3.95 -7.86 3.51
CA PRO A 41 4.90 -7.82 4.61
C PRO A 41 6.09 -6.94 4.25
N VAL A 42 6.67 -6.30 5.27
CA VAL A 42 7.95 -5.59 5.17
C VAL A 42 8.97 -6.37 5.98
N ASN A 43 9.91 -7.00 5.28
CA ASN A 43 10.99 -7.80 5.86
C ASN A 43 12.34 -7.28 5.36
N ARG A 44 13.43 -7.91 5.81
CA ARG A 44 14.79 -7.52 5.41
C ARG A 44 14.97 -7.45 3.87
N PRO A 45 14.59 -8.48 3.08
CA PRO A 45 14.67 -8.40 1.63
C PRO A 45 13.94 -7.19 1.02
N VAL A 46 12.72 -6.89 1.49
CA VAL A 46 11.96 -5.71 1.02
C VAL A 46 12.74 -4.42 1.26
N LEU A 47 13.29 -4.26 2.47
CA LEU A 47 14.08 -3.07 2.81
C LEU A 47 15.38 -2.97 2.01
N GLU A 48 16.07 -4.10 1.81
CA GLU A 48 17.30 -4.15 1.02
C GLU A 48 17.06 -3.84 -0.45
N GLN A 49 15.97 -4.33 -1.04
CA GLN A 49 15.60 -3.98 -2.42
C GLN A 49 15.13 -2.53 -2.53
N ALA A 50 14.42 -2.00 -1.52
CA ALA A 50 13.99 -0.60 -1.52
C ALA A 50 15.18 0.37 -1.56
N LEU A 51 16.30 0.03 -0.91
CA LEU A 51 17.55 0.81 -0.98
C LEU A 51 18.18 0.85 -2.38
N LEU A 52 17.84 -0.12 -3.24
CA LEU A 52 18.32 -0.21 -4.63
C LEU A 52 17.29 0.34 -5.63
N SER A 53 16.12 0.78 -5.16
CA SER A 53 15.03 1.25 -6.02
C SER A 53 15.37 2.55 -6.74
N ARG A 54 14.75 2.75 -7.89
CA ARG A 54 14.76 4.01 -8.64
C ARG A 54 13.69 5.00 -8.16
N ILE A 55 12.82 4.56 -7.24
CA ILE A 55 11.89 5.43 -6.52
C ILE A 55 12.71 6.19 -5.47
N SER A 56 12.66 7.53 -5.53
CA SER A 56 13.50 8.38 -4.68
C SER A 56 13.03 8.44 -3.23
N ASP A 57 11.72 8.36 -3.01
CA ASP A 57 11.17 8.30 -1.67
C ASP A 57 11.27 6.87 -1.14
N PHE A 58 11.85 6.72 0.04
CA PHE A 58 12.11 5.40 0.61
C PHE A 58 10.82 4.69 1.05
N GLU A 59 9.80 5.42 1.51
CA GLU A 59 8.52 4.82 1.90
C GLU A 59 7.81 4.25 0.67
N ASP A 60 7.77 5.02 -0.43
CA ASP A 60 7.20 4.56 -1.69
C ASP A 60 7.97 3.36 -2.27
N ALA A 61 9.31 3.37 -2.16
CA ALA A 61 10.13 2.22 -2.54
C ALA A 61 9.81 0.97 -1.71
N VAL A 62 9.61 1.11 -0.39
CA VAL A 62 9.21 0.00 0.49
C VAL A 62 7.81 -0.51 0.12
N ILE A 63 6.88 0.38 -0.19
CA ILE A 63 5.52 0.01 -0.65
C ILE A 63 5.60 -0.81 -1.93
N GLU A 64 6.35 -0.36 -2.93
CA GLU A 64 6.56 -1.09 -4.18
C GLU A 64 7.16 -2.48 -3.92
N GLN A 65 8.27 -2.55 -3.19
CA GLN A 65 8.98 -3.81 -2.98
C GLN A 65 8.17 -4.80 -2.12
N SER A 66 7.35 -4.29 -1.19
CA SER A 66 6.40 -5.12 -0.45
C SER A 66 5.29 -5.66 -1.36
N GLY A 67 4.79 -4.83 -2.29
CA GLY A 67 3.85 -5.25 -3.33
C GLY A 67 4.43 -6.33 -4.25
N LEU A 68 5.70 -6.19 -4.67
CA LEU A 68 6.38 -7.17 -5.51
C LEU A 68 6.52 -8.52 -4.80
N LEU A 69 6.81 -8.50 -3.50
CA LEU A 69 6.95 -9.72 -2.69
C LEU A 69 5.66 -10.54 -2.65
N VAL A 70 4.48 -9.89 -2.65
CA VAL A 70 3.18 -10.58 -2.68
C VAL A 70 2.64 -10.81 -4.09
N GLY A 71 3.38 -10.38 -5.13
CA GLY A 71 2.94 -10.50 -6.52
C GLY A 71 1.77 -9.58 -6.87
N ALA A 72 1.70 -8.38 -6.28
CA ALA A 72 0.64 -7.42 -6.57
C ALA A 72 0.69 -6.94 -8.04
N ASP A 73 -0.45 -6.97 -8.72
CA ASP A 73 -0.56 -6.55 -10.13
C ASP A 73 -0.50 -5.03 -10.30
N VAL A 74 -1.03 -4.28 -9.33
CA VAL A 74 -1.17 -2.82 -9.38
C VAL A 74 -0.95 -2.19 -7.99
N ILE A 75 -0.38 -0.99 -7.96
CA ILE A 75 -0.39 -0.11 -6.78
C ILE A 75 -1.53 0.88 -6.94
N VAL A 76 -2.38 1.03 -5.91
CA VAL A 76 -3.45 2.03 -5.91
C VAL A 76 -3.04 3.20 -5.04
N THR A 77 -2.92 4.40 -5.62
CA THR A 77 -2.45 5.59 -4.93
C THR A 77 -3.05 6.85 -5.53
N ARG A 78 -3.12 7.93 -4.75
CA ARG A 78 -3.50 9.27 -5.23
C ARG A 78 -2.32 10.10 -5.77
N ASN A 79 -1.15 9.49 -5.83
CA ASN A 79 0.09 10.15 -6.21
C ASN A 79 0.93 9.24 -7.10
N THR A 80 0.35 8.86 -8.23
CA THR A 80 0.98 7.98 -9.23
C THR A 80 2.34 8.49 -9.73
N ARG A 81 2.59 9.80 -9.69
CA ARG A 81 3.86 10.43 -10.09
C ARG A 81 5.06 9.93 -9.30
N ASP A 82 4.88 9.61 -8.02
CA ASP A 82 5.99 9.18 -7.16
C ASP A 82 6.37 7.72 -7.44
N PHE A 83 5.44 6.96 -8.02
CA PHE A 83 5.63 5.59 -8.52
C PHE A 83 5.98 5.51 -10.00
N ARG A 84 6.31 6.62 -10.68
CA ARG A 84 6.64 6.60 -12.13
C ARG A 84 7.83 5.70 -12.51
N ASN A 85 8.70 5.42 -11.54
CA ASN A 85 9.87 4.55 -11.69
C ASN A 85 9.63 3.15 -11.13
N ALA A 86 8.42 2.86 -10.66
CA ALA A 86 8.04 1.56 -10.13
C ALA A 86 7.96 0.51 -11.25
N SER A 87 8.21 -0.73 -10.87
CA SER A 87 8.02 -1.91 -11.71
C SER A 87 6.56 -2.35 -11.73
N ILE A 88 5.83 -2.09 -10.64
CA ILE A 88 4.39 -2.30 -10.56
C ILE A 88 3.66 -1.06 -11.09
N PRO A 89 2.70 -1.19 -12.02
CA PRO A 89 1.91 -0.05 -12.48
C PRO A 89 1.13 0.57 -11.32
N ALA A 90 1.17 1.90 -11.24
CA ALA A 90 0.42 2.67 -10.25
C ALA A 90 -0.83 3.30 -10.89
N LEU A 91 -1.98 3.13 -10.24
CA LEU A 91 -3.27 3.66 -10.67
C LEU A 91 -3.89 4.53 -9.59
N GLU A 92 -4.61 5.57 -10.04
CA GLU A 92 -5.59 6.24 -9.20
C GLU A 92 -6.78 5.30 -8.89
N PRO A 93 -7.50 5.48 -7.77
CA PRO A 93 -8.67 4.66 -7.45
C PRO A 93 -9.71 4.58 -8.58
N ASP A 94 -9.99 5.70 -9.27
CA ASP A 94 -10.91 5.73 -10.41
C ASP A 94 -10.38 4.94 -11.61
N GLY A 95 -9.05 4.91 -11.78
CA GLY A 95 -8.38 4.09 -12.78
C GLY A 95 -8.55 2.59 -12.51
N LEU A 96 -8.42 2.17 -11.25
CA LEU A 96 -8.71 0.79 -10.85
C LEU A 96 -10.17 0.42 -11.14
N LEU A 97 -11.14 1.27 -10.76
CA LEU A 97 -12.56 1.01 -10.99
C LEU A 97 -12.87 0.87 -12.49
N SER A 98 -12.26 1.70 -13.33
CA SER A 98 -12.42 1.61 -14.79
C SER A 98 -11.88 0.29 -15.33
N MET A 99 -10.65 -0.10 -14.92
CA MET A 99 -10.04 -1.38 -15.28
C MET A 99 -10.88 -2.59 -14.86
N MET A 100 -11.54 -2.52 -13.69
CA MET A 100 -12.43 -3.59 -13.23
C MET A 100 -13.71 -3.72 -14.05
N ASN A 101 -14.24 -2.60 -14.55
CA ASN A 101 -15.48 -2.58 -15.33
C ASN A 101 -15.26 -3.05 -16.78
N GLU A 102 -14.06 -2.83 -17.33
CA GLU A 102 -13.69 -3.31 -18.67
C GLU A 102 -13.40 -4.82 -18.71
N ASN A 103 -13.01 -5.41 -17.57
CA ASN A 103 -12.73 -6.85 -17.43
C ASN A 103 -13.95 -7.68 -16.96
N ARG A 104 -15.16 -7.12 -17.04
CA ARG A 104 -16.44 -7.80 -16.75
C ARG A 104 -17.16 -8.19 -18.03
#